data_AF-A0A814EDE3-F1
#
_entry.id   AF-A0A814EDE3-F1
#
_cell.length_a   1.000
_cell.length_b   1.000
_cell.length_c   1.000
_cell.angle_alpha   90.00
_cell.angle_beta   90.00
_cell.angle_gamma   90.00
#
_symmetry.space_group_name_H-M   'P 1'
#
loop_
_entity.id
_entity.type
_entity.pdbx_description
1 polymer ?
#
loop_
_entity_poly.entity_id
_entity_poly.type
_entity_poly.pdbx_seq_one_letter_code
_entity_poly.pdbx_strand_id
1 'polypeptide(L)'
;MLSKSCAAVRRSVPDLFYATASAASSLMSKSWNELVADYNGKKLLQSRTCKVFKYRTCRRVNVEVCGCNRLVREHSFDDDTAEVQTRKQLDELLKKKWNENSHTSKVPLSVYGVLPNKSKFLRCDNQSKLENVYKLLVEDCHRPNLIMSVYGGAKYFQLNERLEKKFMEGIVQVATVAGS
;
A
#
# COMPACT_ATOMS: atom_id res chain seq x y z
N MET A 1 53.57 45.01 2.48
CA MET A 1 52.72 44.62 3.62
C MET A 1 51.80 43.51 3.17
N LEU A 2 51.76 42.44 3.98
CA LEU A 2 51.04 41.19 3.78
C LEU A 2 49.51 41.41 3.71
N SER A 3 48.77 40.61 2.94
CA SER A 3 48.04 39.46 3.52
C SER A 3 47.17 38.68 2.51
N LYS A 4 47.56 37.41 2.37
CA LYS A 4 46.73 36.19 2.52
C LYS A 4 45.57 35.92 1.54
N SER A 5 45.95 35.12 0.54
CA SER A 5 45.28 33.89 0.07
C SER A 5 44.26 33.26 1.02
N CYS A 6 43.11 32.87 0.45
CA CYS A 6 42.41 31.64 0.81
C CYS A 6 41.91 30.95 -0.46
N ALA A 7 42.69 29.99 -0.95
CA ALA A 7 42.30 29.08 -2.02
C ALA A 7 41.29 28.06 -1.48
N ALA A 8 40.10 28.00 -2.10
CA ALA A 8 39.12 26.97 -1.81
C ALA A 8 39.61 25.63 -2.40
N VAL A 9 40.02 24.73 -1.52
CA VAL A 9 40.37 23.34 -1.84
C VAL A 9 39.11 22.63 -2.32
N ARG A 10 38.91 22.53 -3.64
CA ARG A 10 37.99 21.56 -4.23
C ARG A 10 38.66 20.19 -4.15
N ARG A 11 38.24 19.36 -3.20
CA ARG A 11 38.57 17.93 -3.21
C ARG A 11 37.75 17.28 -4.32
N SER A 12 38.35 17.10 -5.49
CA SER A 12 37.88 16.15 -6.50
C SER A 12 38.11 14.75 -5.95
N VAL A 13 37.03 14.00 -5.73
CA VAL A 13 37.11 12.58 -5.38
C VAL A 13 37.48 11.82 -6.66
N PRO A 14 38.51 10.95 -6.66
CA PRO A 14 38.96 10.28 -7.88
C PRO A 14 37.92 9.29 -8.40
N ASP A 15 37.64 9.37 -9.71
CA ASP A 15 37.09 8.28 -10.50
C ASP A 15 38.08 7.10 -10.46
N LEU A 16 37.75 6.06 -9.70
CA LEU A 16 38.43 4.77 -9.82
C LEU A 16 37.43 3.70 -10.28
N PHE A 17 37.57 3.40 -11.57
CA PHE A 17 37.14 2.20 -12.27
C PHE A 17 37.28 0.92 -11.45
N TYR A 18 36.22 0.09 -11.45
CA TYR A 18 36.16 -1.38 -11.55
C TYR A 18 34.65 -1.70 -11.55
N ALA A 19 34.04 -2.55 -12.38
CA ALA A 19 34.53 -3.54 -13.31
C ALA A 19 33.43 -3.76 -14.37
N THR A 20 33.82 -4.06 -15.60
CA THR A 20 32.95 -4.68 -16.60
C THR A 20 32.62 -6.10 -16.14
N ALA A 21 31.48 -6.28 -15.47
CA ALA A 21 30.92 -7.58 -15.18
C ALA A 21 29.92 -7.94 -16.28
N SER A 22 30.41 -8.79 -17.20
CA SER A 22 29.72 -9.93 -17.82
C SER A 22 28.21 -9.82 -18.05
N ALA A 23 27.84 -9.96 -19.32
CA ALA A 23 26.50 -10.27 -19.79
C ALA A 23 25.80 -11.35 -18.93
N ALA A 24 24.98 -10.90 -17.98
CA ALA A 24 23.84 -11.66 -17.50
C ALA A 24 22.63 -11.06 -18.23
N SER A 25 21.89 -11.90 -18.95
CA SER A 25 20.70 -11.49 -19.70
C SER A 25 19.84 -10.54 -18.85
N SER A 26 19.51 -9.38 -19.41
CA SER A 26 18.45 -8.52 -18.90
C SER A 26 17.15 -9.32 -18.82
N LEU A 27 16.91 -10.01 -17.70
CA LEU A 27 15.55 -10.21 -17.23
C LEU A 27 15.10 -8.82 -16.82
N MET A 28 14.47 -8.11 -17.75
CA MET A 28 13.72 -6.90 -17.45
C MET A 28 12.81 -7.24 -16.27
N SER A 29 13.15 -6.71 -15.09
CA SER A 29 12.29 -6.87 -13.92
C SER A 29 10.96 -6.21 -14.27
N LYS A 30 9.86 -6.95 -14.08
CA LYS A 30 8.52 -6.43 -14.34
C LYS A 30 8.34 -5.13 -13.57
N SER A 31 7.71 -4.15 -14.21
CA SER A 31 7.28 -2.97 -13.49
C SER A 31 6.27 -3.34 -12.41
N TRP A 32 6.11 -2.49 -11.40
CA TRP A 32 5.11 -2.70 -10.33
C TRP A 32 3.71 -2.97 -10.90
N ASN A 33 3.29 -2.22 -11.92
CA ASN A 33 1.96 -2.37 -12.51
C ASN A 33 1.80 -3.69 -13.25
N GLU A 34 2.82 -4.13 -13.98
CA GLU A 34 2.82 -5.44 -14.66
C GLU A 34 2.78 -6.60 -13.66
N LEU A 35 3.57 -6.50 -12.59
CA LEU A 35 3.59 -7.50 -11.53
C LEU A 35 2.21 -7.59 -10.86
N VAL A 36 1.62 -6.47 -10.47
CA VAL A 36 0.29 -6.45 -9.87
C VAL A 36 -0.80 -6.94 -10.84
N ALA A 37 -0.68 -6.62 -12.13
CA ALA A 37 -1.59 -7.11 -13.17
C ALA A 37 -1.55 -8.65 -13.30
N ASP A 38 -0.39 -9.28 -13.17
CA ASP A 38 -0.28 -10.75 -13.16
C ASP A 38 -1.00 -11.37 -11.97
N TYR A 39 -0.84 -10.79 -10.77
CA TYR A 39 -1.54 -11.26 -9.57
C TYR A 39 -3.06 -11.07 -9.69
N ASN A 40 -3.48 -9.97 -10.32
CA ASN A 40 -4.88 -9.69 -10.61
C ASN A 40 -5.45 -10.71 -11.61
N GLY A 41 -4.74 -10.97 -12.72
CA GLY A 41 -5.15 -11.92 -13.76
C GLY A 41 -5.25 -13.36 -13.24
N LYS A 42 -4.37 -13.74 -12.31
CA LYS A 42 -4.42 -15.04 -11.62
C LYS A 42 -5.44 -15.08 -10.46
N LYS A 43 -6.16 -13.98 -10.19
CA LYS A 43 -7.08 -13.81 -9.05
C LYS A 43 -6.43 -14.12 -7.70
N LEU A 44 -5.12 -13.91 -7.58
CA LEU A 44 -4.37 -14.11 -6.33
C LEU A 44 -4.57 -12.97 -5.34
N LEU A 45 -4.75 -11.76 -5.87
CA LEU A 45 -5.11 -10.56 -5.13
C LEU A 45 -6.34 -9.94 -5.80
N GLN A 46 -7.32 -9.58 -4.98
CA GLN A 46 -8.61 -9.05 -5.42
C GLN A 46 -8.98 -7.85 -4.56
N SER A 47 -9.86 -6.99 -5.07
CA SER A 47 -10.52 -5.96 -4.26
C SER A 47 -11.88 -6.47 -3.81
N ARG A 48 -12.54 -5.72 -2.93
CA ARG A 48 -13.89 -6.03 -2.43
C ARG A 48 -14.80 -4.82 -2.60
N THR A 49 -15.99 -5.05 -3.16
CA THR A 49 -17.03 -4.02 -3.31
C THR A 49 -18.34 -4.45 -2.66
N CYS A 50 -19.22 -3.49 -2.35
CA CYS A 50 -20.54 -3.82 -1.82
C CYS A 50 -21.46 -4.19 -2.99
N LYS A 51 -22.05 -5.37 -2.91
CA LYS A 51 -23.06 -5.86 -3.87
C LYS A 51 -24.49 -5.47 -3.48
N VAL A 52 -24.71 -5.16 -2.20
CA VAL A 52 -26.00 -4.66 -1.69
C VAL A 52 -25.74 -3.41 -0.86
N PHE A 53 -26.44 -2.33 -1.21
CA PHE A 53 -26.35 -1.07 -0.49
C PHE A 53 -27.33 -1.02 0.67
N LYS A 54 -26.82 -0.60 1.82
CA LYS A 54 -27.62 -0.31 3.01
C LYS A 54 -27.56 1.17 3.26
N TYR A 55 -28.54 1.89 2.73
CA TYR A 55 -28.66 3.32 2.89
C TYR A 55 -28.83 3.68 4.37
N ARG A 56 -27.96 4.55 4.86
CA ARG A 56 -28.11 5.24 6.13
C ARG A 56 -27.87 6.71 5.88
N THR A 57 -28.73 7.56 6.40
CA THR A 57 -28.50 9.01 6.34
C THR A 57 -27.49 9.39 7.42
N CYS A 58 -26.34 9.93 7.01
CA CYS A 58 -25.41 10.53 7.94
C CYS A 58 -25.97 11.89 8.39
N ARG A 59 -26.54 11.95 9.61
CA ARG A 59 -27.19 13.16 10.15
C ARG A 59 -26.27 14.40 10.19
N ARG A 60 -24.95 14.23 10.20
CA ARG A 60 -23.99 15.35 10.25
C ARG A 60 -23.81 16.07 8.91
N VAL A 61 -23.99 15.37 7.80
CA VAL A 61 -23.62 15.89 6.46
C VAL A 61 -24.75 15.75 5.44
N ASN A 62 -25.91 15.24 5.85
CA ASN A 62 -27.07 14.98 5.00
C ASN A 62 -26.72 14.19 3.72
N VAL A 63 -25.85 13.18 3.85
CA VAL A 63 -25.43 12.30 2.76
C VAL A 63 -25.84 10.86 3.02
N GLU A 64 -26.12 10.14 1.95
CA GLU A 64 -26.38 8.70 1.99
C GLU A 64 -25.05 7.93 2.06
N VAL A 65 -24.87 7.22 3.16
CA VAL A 65 -23.75 6.30 3.36
C VAL A 65 -24.25 4.87 3.30
N CYS A 66 -23.45 3.99 2.71
CA CYS A 66 -23.68 2.55 2.75
C CYS A 66 -23.33 2.00 4.14
N GLY A 67 -23.80 0.79 4.47
CA GLY A 67 -23.42 0.07 5.70
C GLY A 67 -21.92 -0.22 5.85
N CYS A 68 -21.13 -0.09 4.78
CA CYS A 68 -19.67 -0.14 4.79
C CYS A 68 -19.00 1.21 5.14
N ASN A 69 -19.80 2.25 5.45
CA ASN A 69 -19.41 3.63 5.73
C ASN A 69 -18.81 4.43 4.55
N ARG A 70 -18.84 3.92 3.32
CA ARG A 70 -18.54 4.72 2.12
C ARG A 70 -19.77 5.45 1.62
N LEU A 71 -19.57 6.56 0.90
CA LEU A 71 -20.68 7.24 0.22
C LEU A 71 -21.28 6.30 -0.83
N VAL A 72 -22.61 6.30 -0.96
CA VAL A 72 -23.27 5.42 -1.95
C VAL A 72 -22.76 5.71 -3.36
N ARG A 73 -22.60 6.99 -3.72
CA ARG A 73 -22.05 7.45 -5.01
C ARG A 73 -20.61 6.99 -5.32
N GLU A 74 -19.85 6.54 -4.32
CA GLU A 74 -18.46 6.08 -4.48
C GLU A 74 -18.37 4.56 -4.68
N HIS A 75 -19.50 3.87 -4.76
CA HIS A 75 -19.51 2.46 -5.12
C HIS A 75 -19.51 2.32 -6.64
N SER A 76 -18.44 1.73 -7.17
CA SER A 76 -18.46 1.08 -8.47
C SER A 76 -19.35 -0.15 -8.33
N PHE A 77 -20.55 -0.10 -8.90
CA PHE A 77 -21.40 -1.27 -9.06
C PHE A 77 -21.00 -1.93 -10.37
N ASP A 78 -20.14 -2.95 -10.28
CA ASP A 78 -19.81 -3.78 -11.44
C ASP A 78 -20.87 -4.89 -11.50
N ASP A 79 -21.95 -4.65 -12.25
CA ASP A 79 -23.10 -5.57 -12.41
C ASP A 79 -22.64 -6.97 -12.84
N ASP A 80 -21.53 -7.06 -13.59
CA ASP A 80 -20.94 -8.29 -14.10
C ASP A 80 -20.27 -9.18 -13.03
N THR A 81 -20.02 -8.66 -11.82
CA THR A 81 -19.34 -9.40 -10.73
C THR A 81 -20.25 -9.82 -9.59
N ALA A 82 -21.51 -9.35 -9.59
CA ALA A 82 -22.51 -9.84 -8.67
C ALA A 82 -22.98 -11.21 -9.16
N GLU A 83 -22.74 -12.27 -8.37
CA GLU A 83 -23.53 -13.50 -8.53
C GLU A 83 -25.00 -13.10 -8.66
N VAL A 84 -25.68 -13.56 -9.72
CA VAL A 84 -27.07 -13.19 -10.01
C VAL A 84 -27.93 -13.55 -8.79
N GLN A 85 -28.18 -12.57 -7.93
CA GLN A 85 -29.00 -12.76 -6.75
C GLN A 85 -30.45 -12.72 -7.19
N THR A 86 -31.20 -13.75 -6.83
CA THR A 86 -32.65 -13.71 -7.01
C THR A 86 -33.23 -12.54 -6.19
N ARG A 87 -34.33 -11.95 -6.66
CA ARG A 87 -35.04 -10.88 -5.92
C ARG A 87 -35.29 -11.24 -4.45
N LYS A 88 -35.63 -12.51 -4.17
CA LYS A 88 -35.82 -13.01 -2.79
C LYS A 88 -34.54 -12.94 -1.95
N GLN A 89 -33.38 -13.30 -2.50
CA GLN A 89 -32.10 -13.22 -1.79
C GLN A 89 -31.69 -11.78 -1.52
N LEU A 90 -31.93 -10.88 -2.49
CA LEU A 90 -31.70 -9.45 -2.31
C LEU A 90 -32.58 -8.89 -1.19
N ASP A 91 -33.88 -9.23 -1.17
CA ASP A 91 -34.81 -8.81 -0.13
C ASP A 91 -34.40 -9.30 1.27
N GLU A 92 -33.90 -10.54 1.38
CA GLU A 92 -33.38 -11.07 2.64
C GLU A 92 -32.12 -10.33 3.12
N LEU A 93 -31.18 -10.03 2.22
CA LEU A 93 -30.00 -9.23 2.54
C LEU A 93 -30.39 -7.81 2.95
N LEU A 94 -31.38 -7.21 2.29
CA LEU A 94 -31.96 -5.91 2.65
C LEU A 94 -32.68 -5.90 4.01
N LYS A 95 -33.03 -7.05 4.58
CA LYS A 95 -33.56 -7.15 5.96
C LYS A 95 -32.47 -7.37 7.02
N LYS A 96 -31.38 -8.08 6.68
CA LYS A 96 -30.29 -8.40 7.62
C LYS A 96 -29.43 -7.18 7.98
N LYS A 97 -28.76 -7.21 9.14
CA LYS A 97 -27.74 -6.20 9.49
C LYS A 97 -26.58 -6.29 8.50
N TRP A 98 -26.06 -5.14 8.06
CA TRP A 98 -24.89 -5.11 7.17
C TRP A 98 -23.73 -5.87 7.81
N ASN A 99 -23.12 -6.75 7.03
CA ASN A 99 -21.91 -7.48 7.36
C ASN A 99 -21.10 -7.66 6.08
N GLU A 100 -19.78 -7.72 6.23
CA GLU A 100 -18.85 -7.81 5.10
C GLU A 100 -19.12 -9.07 4.27
N ASN A 101 -19.20 -10.24 4.89
CA ASN A 101 -19.29 -11.54 4.20
C ASN A 101 -20.51 -11.66 3.28
N SER A 102 -21.66 -11.10 3.67
CA SER A 102 -22.92 -11.27 2.93
C SER A 102 -23.27 -10.08 2.04
N HIS A 103 -22.77 -8.87 2.34
CA HIS A 103 -23.13 -7.65 1.59
C HIS A 103 -22.05 -7.19 0.62
N THR A 104 -20.94 -7.93 0.53
CA THR A 104 -19.84 -7.63 -0.40
C THR A 104 -19.54 -8.82 -1.31
N SER A 105 -18.82 -8.55 -2.39
CA SER A 105 -18.25 -9.53 -3.31
C SER A 105 -16.81 -9.16 -3.65
N LYS A 106 -16.03 -10.17 -4.03
CA LYS A 106 -14.68 -9.96 -4.56
C LYS A 106 -14.78 -9.51 -6.00
N VAL A 107 -13.99 -8.52 -6.36
CA VAL A 107 -13.88 -7.97 -7.71
C VAL A 107 -12.42 -7.96 -8.15
N PRO A 108 -12.13 -7.89 -9.46
CA PRO A 108 -10.78 -7.64 -9.92
C PRO A 108 -10.15 -6.43 -9.21
N LEU A 109 -8.84 -6.49 -9.03
CA LEU A 109 -8.08 -5.45 -8.36
C LEU A 109 -8.15 -4.15 -9.16
N SER A 110 -8.66 -3.07 -8.56
CA SER A 110 -8.92 -1.82 -9.26
C SER A 110 -8.05 -0.64 -8.83
N VAL A 111 -7.44 -0.69 -7.64
CA VAL A 111 -6.70 0.44 -7.06
C VAL A 111 -5.28 0.02 -6.71
N TYR A 112 -4.33 0.36 -7.58
CA TYR A 112 -2.89 0.16 -7.41
C TYR A 112 -2.11 1.16 -8.27
N GLY A 113 -0.85 1.40 -7.92
CA GLY A 113 0.03 2.23 -8.73
C GLY A 113 1.31 2.66 -8.02
N VAL A 114 1.98 3.65 -8.62
CA VAL A 114 3.18 4.27 -8.10
C VAL A 114 2.95 5.77 -7.94
N LEU A 115 3.23 6.30 -6.75
CA LEU A 115 3.13 7.72 -6.43
C LEU A 115 4.34 8.51 -6.97
N PRO A 116 4.25 9.85 -7.10
CA PRO A 116 5.36 10.68 -7.59
C PRO A 116 6.67 10.55 -6.79
N ASN A 117 6.58 10.23 -5.50
CA ASN A 117 7.73 9.96 -4.63
C ASN A 117 8.29 8.54 -4.79
N LYS A 118 7.87 7.81 -5.84
CA LYS A 118 8.23 6.41 -6.14
C LYS A 118 7.68 5.38 -5.14
N SER A 119 6.82 5.78 -4.19
CA SER A 119 6.15 4.82 -3.31
C SER A 119 5.12 4.02 -4.09
N LYS A 120 5.15 2.70 -3.94
CA LYS A 120 4.21 1.77 -4.55
C LYS A 120 3.03 1.55 -3.61
N PHE A 121 1.82 1.45 -4.15
CA PHE A 121 0.62 1.19 -3.36
C PHE A 121 -0.31 0.20 -4.07
N LEU A 122 -1.08 -0.51 -3.26
CA LEU A 122 -2.11 -1.44 -3.69
C LEU A 122 -3.19 -1.54 -2.60
N ARG A 123 -4.46 -1.60 -3.00
CA ARG A 123 -5.60 -1.94 -2.14
C ARG A 123 -6.09 -3.36 -2.43
N CYS A 124 -5.91 -4.25 -1.47
CA CYS A 124 -6.41 -5.62 -1.53
C CYS A 124 -7.56 -5.88 -0.54
N ASP A 125 -8.27 -6.98 -0.76
CA ASP A 125 -9.30 -7.50 0.13
C ASP A 125 -8.69 -7.91 1.48
N ASN A 126 -9.39 -7.64 2.59
CA ASN A 126 -8.96 -8.02 3.93
C ASN A 126 -8.88 -9.54 4.12
N GLN A 127 -9.61 -10.31 3.31
CA GLN A 127 -9.56 -11.78 3.30
C GLN A 127 -8.58 -12.34 2.26
N SER A 128 -7.70 -11.51 1.70
CA SER A 128 -6.64 -11.98 0.82
C SER A 128 -5.66 -12.87 1.60
N LYS A 129 -5.19 -13.94 0.97
CA LYS A 129 -4.19 -14.83 1.58
C LYS A 129 -2.89 -14.07 1.80
N LEU A 130 -2.38 -14.09 3.04
CA LEU A 130 -1.16 -13.38 3.40
C LEU A 130 0.05 -13.87 2.58
N GLU A 131 0.06 -15.15 2.20
CA GLU A 131 1.11 -15.74 1.36
C GLU A 131 1.18 -15.07 -0.02
N ASN A 132 0.05 -14.64 -0.58
CA ASN A 132 0.03 -13.97 -1.89
C ASN A 132 0.59 -12.55 -1.78
N VAL A 133 0.27 -11.83 -0.70
CA VAL A 133 0.83 -10.50 -0.42
C VAL A 133 2.34 -10.60 -0.18
N TYR A 134 2.76 -11.59 0.59
CA TYR A 134 4.17 -11.83 0.88
C TYR A 134 4.98 -12.18 -0.39
N LYS A 135 4.45 -13.05 -1.26
CA LYS A 135 5.09 -13.37 -2.55
C LYS A 135 5.24 -12.13 -3.42
N LEU A 136 4.21 -11.29 -3.51
CA LEU A 136 4.28 -10.03 -4.24
C LEU A 136 5.40 -9.12 -3.71
N LEU A 137 5.53 -9.00 -2.39
CA LEU A 137 6.59 -8.19 -1.77
C LEU A 137 7.98 -8.72 -2.09
N VAL A 138 8.21 -10.04 -1.98
CA VAL A 138 9.53 -10.64 -2.26
C VAL A 138 9.90 -10.59 -3.74
N GLU A 139 8.92 -10.61 -4.64
CA GLU A 139 9.14 -10.46 -6.08
C GLU A 139 9.44 -9.00 -6.48
N ASP A 140 8.87 -8.02 -5.77
CA ASP A 140 9.06 -6.59 -6.05
C ASP A 140 10.27 -5.97 -5.32
N CYS A 141 10.59 -6.49 -4.13
CA CYS A 141 11.67 -5.99 -3.27
C CYS A 141 12.53 -7.12 -2.70
N HIS A 142 13.79 -6.81 -2.42
CA HIS A 142 14.69 -7.72 -1.74
C HIS A 142 14.13 -8.13 -0.36
N ARG A 143 14.31 -9.41 -0.02
CA ARG A 143 13.88 -9.95 1.28
C ARG A 143 14.58 -9.18 2.42
N PRO A 144 13.84 -8.63 3.39
CA PRO A 144 14.44 -7.91 4.51
C PRO A 144 15.09 -8.87 5.52
N ASN A 145 16.20 -8.44 6.11
CA ASN A 145 16.89 -9.16 7.20
C ASN A 145 16.28 -8.87 8.57
N LEU A 146 15.59 -7.74 8.72
CA LEU A 146 14.95 -7.31 9.94
C LEU A 146 13.55 -6.76 9.63
N ILE A 147 12.56 -7.19 10.39
CA ILE A 147 11.20 -6.66 10.35
C ILE A 147 10.94 -5.94 11.66
N MET A 148 10.60 -4.64 11.58
CA MET A 148 10.28 -3.81 12.73
C MET A 148 8.81 -3.38 12.63
N SER A 149 8.05 -3.58 13.71
CA SER A 149 6.66 -3.12 13.81
C SER A 149 6.54 -2.06 14.89
N VAL A 150 6.19 -0.84 14.50
CA VAL A 150 5.97 0.28 15.40
C VAL A 150 4.47 0.55 15.49
N TYR A 151 3.93 0.58 16.71
CA TYR A 151 2.52 0.85 16.97
C TYR A 151 2.37 2.19 17.68
N GLY A 152 1.27 2.90 17.39
CA GLY A 152 0.95 4.20 17.98
C GLY A 152 -0.54 4.38 18.18
N GLY A 153 -0.92 5.48 18.83
CA GLY A 153 -2.32 5.86 19.03
C GLY A 153 -2.88 6.67 17.86
N ALA A 154 -4.22 6.68 17.73
CA ALA A 154 -4.90 7.55 16.75
C ALA A 154 -4.88 9.04 17.13
N LYS A 155 -4.54 9.37 18.38
CA LYS A 155 -4.42 10.74 18.88
C LYS A 155 -2.98 11.20 18.82
N TYR A 156 -2.80 12.47 18.48
CA TYR A 156 -1.51 13.13 18.58
C TYR A 156 -0.97 13.05 20.01
N PHE A 157 0.29 12.65 20.14
CA PHE A 157 1.05 12.75 21.37
C PHE A 157 2.36 13.48 21.06
N GLN A 158 2.82 14.30 21.99
CA GLN A 158 4.08 15.02 21.87
C GLN A 158 5.10 14.39 22.81
N LEU A 159 6.27 14.09 22.26
CA LEU A 159 7.42 13.68 23.04
C LEU A 159 8.23 14.91 23.45
N ASN A 160 9.02 14.78 24.52
CA ASN A 160 10.04 15.77 24.81
C ASN A 160 11.11 15.71 23.71
N GLU A 161 11.57 16.86 23.22
CA GLU A 161 12.57 17.01 22.15
C GLU A 161 13.80 16.10 22.34
N ARG A 162 14.31 15.98 23.57
CA ARG A 162 15.47 15.12 23.86
C ARG A 162 15.17 13.64 23.63
N LEU A 163 13.97 13.20 24.00
CA LEU A 163 13.53 11.81 23.85
C LEU A 163 13.22 11.50 22.37
N GLU A 164 12.52 12.41 21.69
CA GLU A 164 12.22 12.29 20.25
C GLU A 164 13.51 12.15 19.45
N LYS A 165 14.50 13.01 19.69
CA LYS A 165 15.80 12.95 19.02
C LYS A 165 16.49 11.61 19.23
N LYS A 166 16.59 11.14 20.48
CA LYS A 166 17.27 9.87 20.80
C LYS A 166 16.53 8.66 20.22
N PHE A 167 15.21 8.72 20.22
CA PHE A 167 14.37 7.68 19.62
C PHE A 167 14.57 7.60 18.10
N MET A 168 14.54 8.74 17.41
CA MET A 168 14.74 8.80 15.96
C MET A 168 16.17 8.38 15.56
N GLU A 169 17.20 8.84 16.29
CA GLU A 169 18.59 8.41 16.09
C GLU A 169 18.72 6.88 16.17
N GLY A 170 18.13 6.27 17.20
CA GLY A 170 18.16 4.82 17.39
C GLY A 170 17.48 4.05 16.26
N ILE A 171 16.30 4.49 15.80
CA ILE A 171 15.58 3.82 14.71
C ILE A 171 16.37 3.89 13.40
N VAL A 172 16.88 5.07 13.05
CA VAL A 172 17.67 5.24 11.82
C VAL A 172 18.94 4.39 11.87
N GLN A 173 19.61 4.36 13.03
CA GLN A 173 20.81 3.56 13.20
C GLN A 173 20.54 2.05 13.00
N VAL A 174 19.50 1.51 13.65
CA VAL A 174 19.13 0.09 13.51
C VAL A 174 18.74 -0.23 12.07
N ALA A 175 17.92 0.60 11.43
CA ALA A 175 17.50 0.39 10.05
C ALA A 175 18.67 0.43 9.06
N THR A 176 19.65 1.33 9.30
CA THR A 176 20.85 1.44 8.46
C THR A 176 21.74 0.20 8.60
N VAL A 177 21.97 -0.26 9.84
CA VAL A 177 22.84 -1.43 10.10
C VAL A 177 22.21 -2.74 9.65
N ALA A 178 20.88 -2.89 9.80
CA ALA A 178 20.18 -4.11 9.44
C ALA A 178 19.82 -4.19 7.94
N GLY A 179 19.72 -3.03 7.27
CA GLY A 179 19.42 -2.92 5.85
C GLY A 179 20.63 -2.90 4.92
N SER A 180 21.84 -2.75 5.48
CA SER A 180 23.13 -2.96 4.79
C SER A 180 23.51 -4.44 4.68
#